data_AF-A0A933ZLT7-F1
#
_entry.id   AF-A0A933ZLT7-F1
#
_cell.length_a   1.000
_cell.length_b   1.000
_cell.length_c   1.000
_cell.angle_alpha   90.00
_cell.angle_beta   90.00
_cell.angle_gamma   90.00
#
_symmetry.space_group_name_H-M   'P 1'
#
loop_
_entity.id
_entity.type
_entity.pdbx_description
1 polymer ?
#
loop_
_entity_poly.entity_id
_entity_poly.type
_entity_poly.pdbx_seq_one_letter_code
_entity_poly.pdbx_strand_id
1 'polypeptide(L)'
;MRWTGKGTGRAGRLLVSQRVGHGVAALLVLNAADAAFTAALLRRGLAQEANPLMRVAWEASPLLFFGLKMALVGSAALLLVRYCEHLAAGVTLYLGLIAYAVVVGYHLAFWVNLLLPWSTAFPS
;
A
#
# COMPACT_ATOMS: atom_id res chain seq x y z
N MET A 1 37.09 -35.97 1.07
CA MET A 1 35.73 -35.59 1.49
C MET A 1 35.42 -34.18 1.01
N ARG A 2 34.46 -34.02 0.09
CA ARG A 2 34.13 -32.74 -0.55
C ARG A 2 32.88 -32.18 0.13
N TRP A 3 33.02 -31.13 0.94
CA TRP A 3 31.93 -30.50 1.68
C TRP A 3 30.98 -29.77 0.70
N THR A 4 29.81 -30.34 0.44
CA THR A 4 28.78 -29.76 -0.46
C THR A 4 27.86 -28.81 0.32
N GLY A 5 28.40 -27.71 0.82
CA GLY A 5 27.65 -26.66 1.54
C GLY A 5 26.90 -25.66 0.66
N LYS A 6 26.49 -26.03 -0.56
CA LYS A 6 25.89 -25.09 -1.54
C LYS A 6 24.35 -25.04 -1.54
N GLY A 7 23.66 -25.95 -0.82
CA GLY A 7 22.20 -26.06 -0.85
C GLY A 7 21.47 -25.04 0.03
N THR A 8 21.99 -24.75 1.22
CA THR A 8 21.30 -23.98 2.26
C THR A 8 21.14 -22.49 1.90
N GLY A 9 22.13 -21.89 1.22
CA GLY A 9 22.08 -20.48 0.82
C GLY A 9 21.14 -20.18 -0.36
N ARG A 10 20.86 -21.17 -1.22
CA ARG A 10 19.96 -20.98 -2.37
C ARG A 10 18.50 -21.04 -1.95
N ALA A 11 18.15 -22.00 -1.09
CA ALA A 11 16.83 -22.10 -0.50
C ALA A 11 16.48 -20.87 0.35
N GLY A 12 17.42 -20.38 1.18
CA GLY A 12 17.22 -19.16 1.98
C GLY A 12 16.93 -17.92 1.13
N ARG A 13 17.68 -17.70 0.05
CA ARG A 13 17.45 -16.57 -0.87
C ARG A 13 16.10 -16.65 -1.58
N LEU A 14 15.66 -17.84 -2.00
CA LEU A 14 14.35 -18.02 -2.64
C LEU A 14 13.21 -17.68 -1.68
N LEU A 15 13.31 -18.11 -0.41
CA LEU A 15 12.30 -17.81 0.61
C LEU A 15 12.23 -16.31 0.91
N VAL A 16 13.37 -15.62 1.02
CA VAL A 16 13.40 -14.16 1.21
C VAL A 16 12.78 -13.45 0.00
N SER A 17 13.16 -13.83 -1.21
CA SER A 17 12.60 -13.26 -2.44
C SER A 17 11.09 -13.47 -2.54
N GLN A 18 10.56 -14.65 -2.18
CA GLN A 18 9.13 -14.91 -2.18
C GLN A 18 8.40 -14.07 -1.13
N ARG A 19 8.93 -13.96 0.10
CA ARG A 19 8.33 -13.12 1.16
C ARG A 19 8.27 -11.66 0.76
N VAL A 20 9.36 -11.12 0.21
CA VAL A 20 9.38 -9.73 -0.29
C VAL A 20 8.41 -9.57 -1.46
N GLY A 21 8.34 -10.55 -2.36
CA GLY A 21 7.37 -10.54 -3.47
C GLY A 21 5.92 -10.45 -2.98
N HIS A 22 5.51 -11.31 -2.05
CA HIS A 22 4.16 -11.26 -1.47
C HIS A 22 3.90 -9.96 -0.70
N GLY A 23 4.87 -9.47 0.06
CA GLY A 23 4.73 -8.21 0.78
C GLY A 23 4.61 -7.01 -0.16
N VAL A 24 5.37 -6.98 -1.25
CA VAL A 24 5.26 -5.95 -2.29
C VAL A 24 3.89 -6.02 -2.98
N ALA A 25 3.39 -7.21 -3.30
CA ALA A 25 2.05 -7.37 -3.85
C ALA A 25 0.98 -6.83 -2.89
N ALA A 26 1.07 -7.16 -1.60
CA ALA A 26 0.17 -6.63 -0.58
C ALA A 26 0.27 -5.10 -0.46
N LEU A 27 1.48 -4.53 -0.50
CA LEU A 27 1.70 -3.08 -0.48
C LEU A 27 1.03 -2.39 -1.67
N LEU A 28 1.15 -2.96 -2.87
CA LEU A 28 0.51 -2.42 -4.08
C LEU A 28 -1.01 -2.51 -4.01
N VAL A 29 -1.57 -3.60 -3.50
CA VAL A 29 -3.02 -3.75 -3.28
C VAL A 29 -3.53 -2.72 -2.28
N LEU A 30 -2.84 -2.56 -1.15
CA LEU A 30 -3.23 -1.56 -0.15
C LEU A 30 -3.13 -0.13 -0.71
N ASN A 31 -2.09 0.18 -1.49
CA ASN A 31 -1.97 1.48 -2.16
C ASN A 31 -3.09 1.74 -3.18
N ALA A 32 -3.50 0.71 -3.94
CA ALA A 32 -4.62 0.83 -4.86
C ALA A 32 -5.95 1.04 -4.12
N ALA A 33 -6.16 0.33 -3.01
CA ALA A 33 -7.34 0.50 -2.15
C ALA A 33 -7.39 1.91 -1.54
N ASP A 34 -6.25 2.38 -1.00
CA ASP A 34 -6.09 3.74 -0.50
C ASP A 34 -6.45 4.77 -1.58
N ALA A 35 -5.83 4.68 -2.77
CA ALA A 35 -6.16 5.56 -3.90
C ALA A 35 -7.65 5.55 -4.28
N ALA A 36 -8.29 4.38 -4.27
CA ALA A 36 -9.71 4.23 -4.55
C ALA A 36 -10.59 4.91 -3.49
N PHE A 37 -10.29 4.71 -2.21
CA PHE A 37 -11.05 5.36 -1.13
C PHE A 37 -10.84 6.87 -1.11
N THR A 38 -9.60 7.34 -1.26
CA THR A 38 -9.33 8.78 -1.34
C THR A 38 -10.09 9.39 -2.51
N ALA A 39 -10.01 8.80 -3.71
CA ALA A 39 -10.71 9.31 -4.89
C ALA A 39 -12.24 9.33 -4.69
N ALA A 40 -12.81 8.31 -4.05
CA ALA A 40 -14.24 8.27 -3.76
C ALA A 40 -14.67 9.39 -2.79
N LEU A 41 -13.85 9.71 -1.78
CA LEU A 41 -14.11 10.81 -0.86
C LEU A 41 -13.97 12.18 -1.53
N LEU A 42 -12.91 12.39 -2.32
CA LEU A 42 -12.66 13.63 -3.05
C LEU A 42 -13.78 13.91 -4.06
N ARG A 43 -14.24 12.90 -4.82
CA ARG A 43 -15.35 13.05 -5.77
C ARG A 43 -16.67 13.47 -5.13
N ARG A 44 -16.87 13.13 -3.86
CA ARG A 44 -18.07 13.49 -3.09
C ARG A 44 -17.90 14.78 -2.29
N GLY A 45 -16.73 15.43 -2.36
CA GLY A 45 -16.41 16.62 -1.57
C GLY A 45 -16.37 16.36 -0.06
N LEU A 46 -16.22 15.11 0.36
CA LEU A 46 -16.26 14.72 1.79
C LEU A 46 -14.89 14.83 2.47
N ALA A 47 -13.82 14.94 1.69
CA ALA A 47 -12.46 15.13 2.17
C ALA A 47 -11.71 16.07 1.23
N GLN A 48 -10.59 16.59 1.72
CA GLN A 48 -9.61 17.30 0.92
C GLN A 48 -8.30 16.51 0.89
N GLU A 49 -7.60 16.54 -0.24
CA GLU A 49 -6.30 15.88 -0.36
C GLU A 49 -5.27 16.70 0.42
N ALA A 50 -4.67 16.06 1.43
CA ALA A 50 -3.70 16.68 2.32
C ALA A 50 -2.33 16.85 1.64
N ASN A 51 -1.98 15.95 0.71
CA ASN A 51 -0.73 16.02 -0.03
C ASN A 51 -0.84 17.07 -1.16
N PRO A 52 -0.10 18.20 -1.12
CA PRO A 52 -0.23 19.26 -2.12
C PRO A 52 0.04 18.79 -3.55
N LEU A 53 1.00 17.88 -3.74
CA LEU A 53 1.33 17.31 -5.05
C LEU A 53 0.16 16.47 -5.59
N MET A 54 -0.42 15.63 -4.73
CA MET A 54 -1.54 14.78 -5.11
C MET A 54 -2.81 15.60 -5.33
N ARG A 55 -2.98 16.72 -4.62
CA ARG A 55 -4.08 17.65 -4.83
C ARG A 55 -4.02 18.26 -6.22
N VAL A 56 -2.86 18.75 -6.65
CA VAL A 56 -2.65 19.26 -8.01
C VAL A 56 -2.92 18.16 -9.05
N ALA A 57 -2.46 16.95 -8.80
CA ALA A 57 -2.73 15.82 -9.69
C ALA A 57 -4.23 15.50 -9.80
N TRP A 58 -4.95 15.53 -8.68
CA TRP A 58 -6.40 15.31 -8.62
C TRP A 58 -7.18 16.38 -9.38
N GLU A 59 -6.83 17.65 -9.15
CA GLU A 59 -7.45 18.80 -9.83
C GLU A 59 -7.24 18.75 -11.34
N ALA A 60 -6.09 18.26 -11.80
CA ALA A 60 -5.82 18.06 -13.23
C ALA A 60 -6.63 16.89 -13.82
N SER A 61 -6.59 15.71 -13.18
CA SER A 61 -7.40 14.55 -13.56
C SER A 61 -7.35 13.45 -12.51
N PRO A 62 -8.47 12.77 -12.21
CA PRO A 62 -8.47 11.56 -11.40
C PRO A 62 -7.50 10.49 -11.90
N LEU A 63 -7.34 10.34 -13.23
CA LEU A 63 -6.39 9.36 -13.77
C LEU A 63 -4.93 9.72 -13.45
N LEU A 64 -4.58 11.01 -13.44
CA LEU A 64 -3.25 11.46 -13.08
C LEU A 64 -2.96 11.21 -11.61
N PHE A 65 -3.94 11.42 -10.73
CA PHE A 65 -3.85 11.05 -9.32
C PHE A 65 -3.52 9.56 -9.14
N PHE A 66 -4.29 8.67 -9.77
CA PHE A 66 -4.02 7.23 -9.69
C PHE A 66 -2.67 6.87 -10.31
N GLY A 67 -2.37 7.39 -11.49
CA GLY A 67 -1.14 7.10 -12.22
C GLY A 67 0.11 7.49 -11.43
N LEU A 68 0.13 8.71 -10.86
CA LEU A 68 1.25 9.18 -10.04
C LEU A 68 1.41 8.35 -8.76
N LYS A 69 0.31 8.05 -8.07
CA LYS A 69 0.35 7.24 -6.85
C LYS A 69 0.86 5.83 -7.12
N MET A 70 0.42 5.22 -8.22
CA MET A 70 0.90 3.90 -8.65
C MET A 70 2.35 3.93 -9.15
N ALA A 71 2.79 4.99 -9.84
CA ALA A 71 4.17 5.12 -10.30
C ALA A 71 5.15 5.29 -9.13
N LEU A 72 4.81 6.11 -8.14
CA LEU A 72 5.64 6.33 -6.96
C LEU A 72 5.79 5.05 -6.12
N VAL A 73 4.68 4.39 -5.79
CA VAL A 73 4.75 3.14 -5.00
C VAL A 73 5.29 1.98 -5.82
N GLY A 74 4.96 1.91 -7.11
CA GLY A 74 5.49 0.91 -8.03
C GLY A 74 7.00 1.00 -8.19
N SER A 75 7.56 2.21 -8.34
CA SER A 75 9.01 2.40 -8.39
C SER A 75 9.69 2.04 -7.07
N ALA A 76 9.11 2.43 -5.92
CA ALA A 76 9.61 2.00 -4.61
C ALA A 76 9.56 0.46 -4.44
N ALA A 77 8.46 -0.17 -4.88
CA ALA A 77 8.30 -1.62 -4.88
C ALA A 77 9.37 -2.32 -5.73
N LEU A 78 9.67 -1.81 -6.92
CA LEU A 78 10.74 -2.34 -7.77
C LEU A 78 12.11 -2.27 -7.08
N LEU A 79 12.39 -1.17 -6.39
CA LEU A 79 13.62 -1.03 -5.60
C LEU A 79 13.67 -2.03 -4.43
N LEU A 80 12.54 -2.26 -3.74
CA LEU A 80 12.46 -3.24 -2.65
C LEU A 80 12.73 -4.67 -3.14
N VAL A 81 12.19 -5.05 -4.30
CA VAL A 81 12.49 -6.35 -4.92
C VAL A 81 13.95 -6.42 -5.33
N ARG A 82 14.49 -5.36 -5.95
CA ARG A 82 15.88 -5.31 -6.43
C ARG A 82 16.90 -5.44 -5.29
N TYR A 83 16.61 -4.85 -4.13
CA TYR A 83 17.48 -4.84 -2.96
C TYR A 83 16.94 -5.69 -1.80
N CYS A 84 16.16 -6.74 -2.11
CA CYS A 84 15.48 -7.60 -1.13
C CYS A 84 16.42 -8.32 -0.14
N GLU A 85 17.72 -8.44 -0.46
CA GLU A 85 18.72 -9.03 0.43
C GLU A 85 19.19 -8.06 1.52
N HIS A 86 18.86 -6.76 1.42
CA HIS A 86 19.26 -5.74 2.38
C HIS A 86 18.23 -5.60 3.51
N LEU A 87 18.69 -5.53 4.77
CA LEU A 87 17.81 -5.38 5.95
C LEU A 87 16.87 -4.16 5.81
N ALA A 88 17.40 -3.06 5.26
CA ALA A 88 16.62 -1.84 5.02
C ALA A 88 15.41 -2.05 4.11
N ALA A 89 15.48 -2.98 3.14
CA ALA A 89 14.33 -3.28 2.27
C ALA A 89 13.22 -3.98 3.07
N GLY A 90 13.57 -4.93 3.95
CA GLY A 90 12.61 -5.57 4.84
C GLY A 90 11.93 -4.58 5.80
N VAL A 91 12.72 -3.70 6.43
CA VAL A 91 12.20 -2.65 7.33
C VAL A 91 11.28 -1.69 6.58
N THR A 92 11.70 -1.19 5.42
CA THR A 92 10.91 -0.26 4.61
C THR A 92 9.60 -0.90 4.15
N LEU A 93 9.64 -2.17 3.72
CA LEU A 93 8.45 -2.90 3.32
C LEU A 93 7.46 -3.06 4.49
N TYR A 94 7.97 -3.42 5.68
CA TYR A 94 7.13 -3.59 6.87
C TYR A 94 6.49 -2.28 7.32
N LEU A 95 7.28 -1.19 7.36
CA LEU A 95 6.77 0.15 7.68
C LEU A 95 5.74 0.61 6.65
N GLY A 96 5.98 0.37 5.36
CA GLY A 96 5.04 0.68 4.28
C GLY A 96 3.71 -0.07 4.46
N LEU A 97 3.77 -1.38 4.73
CA LEU A 97 2.58 -2.19 4.97
C LEU A 97 1.78 -1.69 6.17
N ILE A 98 2.43 -1.35 7.28
CA ILE A 98 1.76 -0.77 8.46
C ILE A 98 1.09 0.56 8.10
N ALA A 99 1.83 1.47 7.48
CA ALA A 99 1.32 2.79 7.12
C ALA A 99 0.06 2.67 6.23
N TYR A 100 0.14 1.85 5.18
CA TYR A 100 -0.99 1.65 4.28
C TYR A 100 -2.16 0.90 4.94
N ALA A 101 -1.90 -0.07 5.83
CA ALA A 101 -2.96 -0.73 6.58
C ALA A 101 -3.71 0.26 7.50
N VAL A 102 -2.98 1.17 8.16
CA VAL A 102 -3.58 2.21 9.01
C VAL A 102 -4.44 3.16 8.17
N VAL A 103 -3.92 3.65 7.04
CA VAL A 103 -4.67 4.58 6.16
C VAL A 103 -5.92 3.92 5.58
N VAL A 104 -5.80 2.69 5.08
CA VAL A 104 -6.95 1.92 4.57
C VAL A 104 -7.96 1.63 5.67
N GLY A 105 -7.50 1.28 6.87
CA GLY A 105 -8.36 1.06 8.04
C GLY A 105 -9.13 2.32 8.44
N TYR A 106 -8.46 3.47 8.43
CA TYR A 106 -9.10 4.78 8.67
C TYR A 106 -10.18 5.08 7.63
N HIS A 107 -9.87 4.87 6.33
CA HIS A 107 -10.86 5.03 5.27
C HIS A 107 -12.06 4.10 5.45
N LEU A 108 -11.83 2.83 5.77
CA LEU A 108 -12.91 1.86 5.98
C LEU A 108 -13.79 2.26 7.17
N ALA A 109 -13.19 2.65 8.29
CA ALA A 109 -13.92 3.13 9.46
C ALA A 109 -14.77 4.38 9.12
N PHE A 110 -14.22 5.30 8.34
CA PHE A 110 -14.97 6.47 7.86
C PHE A 110 -16.16 6.06 6.97
N TRP A 111 -15.94 5.17 6.01
CA TRP A 111 -17.00 4.67 5.12
C TRP A 111 -18.08 3.89 5.86
N VAL A 112 -17.71 3.06 6.83
CA VAL A 112 -18.66 2.33 7.67
C VAL A 112 -19.53 3.31 8.47
N ASN A 113 -18.92 4.30 9.13
CA ASN A 113 -19.68 5.31 9.88
C ASN A 113 -20.60 6.15 8.98
N LEU A 114 -20.19 6.39 7.72
CA LEU A 114 -21.00 7.12 6.75
C LEU A 114 -22.19 6.31 6.22
N LEU A 115 -21.99 5.00 5.97
CA LEU A 115 -23.00 4.11 5.37
C LEU A 115 -23.94 3.47 6.40
N LEU A 116 -23.46 3.28 7.64
CA LEU A 116 -24.24 2.77 8.76
C LEU A 116 -24.19 3.81 9.90
N PRO A 117 -24.92 4.93 9.77
CA PRO A 117 -25.06 5.86 10.88
C PRO A 117 -25.64 5.10 12.09
N TRP A 118 -25.11 5.34 13.29
CA TRP A 118 -25.53 4.64 14.51
C TRP A 118 -27.06 4.67 14.74
N SER A 119 -27.76 5.66 14.17
CA SER A 119 -29.22 5.81 14.18
C SER A 119 -29.99 4.73 13.40
N THR A 120 -29.36 3.98 12.50
CA THR A 120 -30.02 2.89 11.74
C THR A 120 -29.77 1.51 12.33
N ALA A 121 -28.82 1.37 13.28
CA ALA A 121 -28.48 0.10 13.90
C ALA A 121 -29.39 -0.29 15.08
N PHE A 122 -30.01 0.70 15.73
CA PHE A 122 -30.96 0.50 16.83
C PHE A 122 -32.15 1.47 16.69
N PRO A 123 -33.23 1.09 15.98
CA PRO A 123 -34.45 1.88 16.00
C PRO A 123 -35.04 1.87 17.42
N SER A 124 -35.22 3.06 17.99
CA SER A 124 -35.92 3.28 19.26
C SER A 124 -37.41 3.02 19.16
#